data_AF-A0A6N2CNW7-F1
#
_entry.id   AF-A0A6N2CNW7-F1
#
_cell.length_a   1.000
_cell.length_b   1.000
_cell.length_c   1.000
_cell.angle_alpha   90.00
_cell.angle_beta   90.00
_cell.angle_gamma   90.00
#
_symmetry.space_group_name_H-M   'P 1'
#
loop_
_entity.id
_entity.type
_entity.pdbx_description
1 polymer ?
#
loop_
_entity_poly.entity_id
_entity_poly.type
_entity_poly.pdbx_seq_one_letter_code
_entity_poly.pdbx_strand_id
1 'polypeptide(L)'
;MGLGQLTIVILLLAAAFTLFVVFGLKKSKHWLTTFIQTAVGFLFIFSGWVKIADPMGTGFKLEQYFAEFQATFEGTWFSFIAPLFPLLSSYALAFSIIVIIVEILVGIMLVIGMWRKFVAWAFFLMVLFFTFLTGFTFLTGYVPSGVNFFQFSQWGPYSMTNMRVTDCGCFGDFIIIEPKISFYKDLILLVPGVYLLFYSAKMHQFFTKKVRWTILVASTILLLIYAFANFAWNLPHIDFRAFKEGTDIRTELQREVDASSNVQVIAWRLQNQETGQVVELSSEVYFAELGAGNYMPPEWSVIKQIQSEPEIPLTKISDFSINDLAGNEVTNEILDYSGHSVMIVAYNLPGRATTETYTAMDTIFAIDTVEVLNLAGDVDSVYVVEQISEIREVERQRPSYDWDGRFTRHFDDRISEFVNKALENGIRVQLVAGEGDPNRINAFQRDMGLEDVTFYFADDILLKTMIRSSPGVIWWNDGEILRKWHKLRLPDFETAWSEVQ
;
A
#
# COMPACT_ATOMS: atom_id res chain seq x y z
N MET A 1 3.44 20.01 -2.40
CA MET A 1 4.49 20.64 -3.25
C MET A 1 4.68 19.74 -4.45
N GLY A 2 4.48 20.24 -5.68
CA GLY A 2 4.59 19.41 -6.88
C GLY A 2 6.05 19.11 -7.27
N LEU A 3 6.26 18.10 -8.13
CA LEU A 3 7.59 17.71 -8.62
C LEU A 3 8.34 18.90 -9.25
N GLY A 4 7.65 19.76 -10.02
CA GLY A 4 8.26 20.95 -10.63
C GLY A 4 8.73 21.99 -9.62
N GLN A 5 7.98 22.22 -8.53
CA GLN A 5 8.40 23.13 -7.47
C GLN A 5 9.62 22.58 -6.73
N LEU A 6 9.61 21.28 -6.44
CA LEU A 6 10.72 20.59 -5.79
C LEU A 6 12.02 20.70 -6.62
N THR A 7 11.95 20.42 -7.92
CA THR A 7 13.13 20.49 -8.79
C THR A 7 13.67 21.90 -8.88
N ILE A 8 12.82 22.93 -8.97
CA ILE A 8 13.25 24.33 -8.95
C ILE A 8 13.99 24.66 -7.64
N VAL A 9 13.43 24.29 -6.49
CA VAL A 9 14.08 24.52 -5.18
C VAL A 9 15.44 23.84 -5.12
N ILE A 10 15.53 22.57 -5.55
CA ILE A 10 16.81 21.83 -5.57
C ILE A 10 17.82 22.51 -6.50
N LEU A 11 17.41 22.95 -7.69
CA LEU A 11 18.29 23.63 -8.64
C LEU A 11 18.78 24.98 -8.10
N LEU A 12 17.92 25.74 -7.43
CA LEU A 12 18.29 27.00 -6.78
C LEU A 12 19.29 26.78 -5.64
N LEU A 13 19.04 25.79 -4.77
CA LEU A 13 19.96 25.40 -3.71
C LEU A 13 21.31 24.93 -4.26
N ALA A 14 21.29 24.12 -5.33
CA ALA A 14 22.50 23.67 -6.01
C ALA A 14 23.26 24.81 -6.67
N ALA A 15 22.57 25.79 -7.25
CA ALA A 15 23.18 26.99 -7.83
C ALA A 15 23.84 27.84 -6.75
N ALA A 16 23.12 28.14 -5.66
CA ALA A 16 23.64 28.89 -4.53
C ALA A 16 24.86 28.22 -3.90
N PHE A 17 24.79 26.89 -3.71
CA PHE A 17 25.91 26.11 -3.20
C PHE A 17 27.10 26.12 -4.18
N THR A 18 26.85 26.00 -5.48
CA THR A 18 27.91 26.08 -6.51
C THR A 18 28.62 27.43 -6.48
N LEU A 19 27.86 28.52 -6.36
CA LEU A 19 28.42 29.87 -6.22
C LEU A 19 29.29 29.95 -4.96
N PHE A 20 28.83 29.43 -3.82
CA PHE A 20 29.60 29.38 -2.58
C PHE A 20 30.90 28.57 -2.73
N VAL A 21 30.87 27.45 -3.46
CA VAL A 21 32.05 26.60 -3.69
C VAL A 21 33.08 27.27 -4.59
N VAL A 22 32.62 27.93 -5.65
CA VAL A 22 33.47 28.60 -6.63
C VAL A 22 34.06 29.89 -6.05
N PHE A 23 33.23 30.74 -5.47
CA PHE A 23 33.65 32.07 -4.99
C PHE A 23 34.13 32.06 -3.54
N GLY A 24 33.43 31.36 -2.65
CA GLY A 24 33.78 31.29 -1.23
C GLY A 24 34.95 30.37 -0.96
N LEU A 25 34.86 29.11 -1.40
CA LEU A 25 35.89 28.10 -1.11
C LEU A 25 37.03 28.07 -2.14
N LYS A 26 36.86 28.65 -3.34
CA LYS A 26 37.82 28.64 -4.46
C LYS A 26 38.37 27.24 -4.80
N LYS A 27 37.56 26.20 -4.57
CA LYS A 27 37.98 24.79 -4.68
C LYS A 27 37.67 24.12 -6.02
N SER A 28 36.93 24.78 -6.91
CA SER A 28 36.59 24.23 -8.22
C SER A 28 36.67 25.31 -9.30
N LYS A 29 37.27 24.94 -10.44
CA LYS A 29 37.27 25.76 -11.67
C LYS A 29 36.17 25.35 -12.64
N HIS A 30 35.48 24.24 -12.40
CA HIS A 30 34.49 23.65 -13.33
C HIS A 30 33.08 23.84 -12.78
N TRP A 31 32.43 24.93 -13.21
CA TRP A 31 31.15 25.36 -12.65
C TRP A 31 30.03 24.38 -12.98
N LEU A 32 29.95 23.95 -14.24
CA LEU A 32 28.92 23.01 -14.70
C LEU A 32 29.01 21.66 -13.97
N THR A 33 30.20 21.09 -13.82
CA THR A 33 30.39 19.82 -13.12
C THR A 33 30.05 19.93 -11.64
N THR A 34 30.42 21.05 -10.99
CA THR A 34 30.10 21.33 -9.57
C THR A 34 28.59 21.49 -9.37
N PHE A 35 27.93 22.19 -10.29
CA PHE A 35 26.48 22.37 -10.29
C PHE A 35 25.74 21.05 -10.46
N ILE A 36 26.06 20.29 -11.51
CA ILE A 36 25.46 18.99 -11.77
C ILE A 36 25.68 18.08 -10.56
N GLN A 37 26.92 17.92 -10.10
CA GLN A 37 27.27 17.10 -8.94
C GLN A 37 26.44 17.45 -7.69
N THR A 38 26.26 18.74 -7.41
CA THR A 38 25.50 19.19 -6.24
C THR A 38 23.99 19.01 -6.45
N ALA A 39 23.47 19.30 -7.65
CA ALA A 39 22.05 19.17 -7.97
C ALA A 39 21.57 17.72 -7.85
N VAL A 40 22.27 16.76 -8.45
CA VAL A 40 21.91 15.34 -8.29
C VAL A 40 22.21 14.80 -6.90
N GLY A 41 23.22 15.34 -6.22
CA GLY A 41 23.48 15.03 -4.82
C GLY A 41 22.32 15.43 -3.89
N PHE A 42 21.83 16.67 -4.00
CA PHE A 42 20.67 17.13 -3.23
C PHE A 42 19.39 16.41 -3.60
N LEU A 43 19.18 16.08 -4.88
CA LEU A 43 18.03 15.30 -5.31
C LEU A 43 18.01 13.91 -4.67
N PHE A 44 19.14 13.19 -4.64
CA PHE A 44 19.24 11.87 -4.01
C PHE A 44 19.07 11.94 -2.49
N ILE A 45 19.64 12.96 -1.82
CA ILE A 45 19.45 13.16 -0.39
C ILE A 45 17.97 13.41 -0.08
N PHE A 46 17.31 14.29 -0.82
CA PHE A 46 15.90 14.61 -0.60
C PHE A 46 14.99 13.41 -0.88
N SER A 47 15.18 12.76 -2.03
CA SER A 47 14.43 11.56 -2.43
C SER A 47 14.58 10.43 -1.40
N GLY A 48 15.81 10.15 -0.96
CA GLY A 48 16.05 9.17 0.10
C GLY A 48 15.53 9.59 1.48
N TRP A 49 15.60 10.87 1.85
CA TRP A 49 15.08 11.39 3.11
C TRP A 49 13.57 11.16 3.26
N VAL A 50 12.83 11.37 2.17
CA VAL A 50 11.39 11.14 2.17
C VAL A 50 11.08 9.65 2.28
N LYS A 51 11.83 8.78 1.58
CA LYS A 51 11.67 7.33 1.68
C LYS A 51 12.05 6.77 3.05
N ILE A 52 13.09 7.30 3.70
CA ILE A 52 13.53 6.79 5.01
C ILE A 52 12.57 7.19 6.14
N ALA A 53 11.70 8.17 5.92
CA ALA A 53 10.59 8.46 6.81
C ALA A 53 9.53 7.34 6.81
N ASP A 54 9.33 6.64 5.68
CA ASP A 54 8.51 5.41 5.60
C ASP A 54 9.22 4.31 4.78
N PRO A 55 10.16 3.57 5.39
CA PRO A 55 10.86 2.47 4.73
C PRO A 55 9.91 1.32 4.34
N MET A 56 8.81 1.11 5.09
CA MET A 56 7.84 0.05 4.80
C MET A 56 7.10 0.31 3.49
N GLY A 57 6.72 1.58 3.23
CA GLY A 57 6.09 1.96 1.96
C GLY A 57 6.93 1.56 0.75
N THR A 58 8.23 1.87 0.77
CA THR A 58 9.15 1.45 -0.32
C THR A 58 9.31 -0.08 -0.36
N GLY A 59 9.28 -0.77 0.79
CA GLY A 59 9.28 -2.23 0.86
C GLY A 59 8.08 -2.87 0.16
N PHE A 60 6.87 -2.38 0.40
CA PHE A 60 5.66 -2.89 -0.25
C PHE A 60 5.67 -2.66 -1.76
N LYS A 61 6.21 -1.53 -2.22
CA LYS A 61 6.41 -1.31 -3.66
C LYS A 61 7.34 -2.35 -4.26
N LEU A 62 8.44 -2.69 -3.58
CA LEU A 62 9.35 -3.75 -4.02
C LEU A 62 8.66 -5.11 -4.07
N GLU A 63 7.81 -5.45 -3.09
CA GLU A 63 7.00 -6.68 -3.10
C GLU A 63 6.08 -6.73 -4.33
N GLN A 64 5.40 -5.62 -4.65
CA GLN A 64 4.57 -5.50 -5.87
C GLN A 64 5.40 -5.70 -7.13
N TYR A 65 6.56 -5.04 -7.24
CA TYR A 65 7.48 -5.24 -8.37
C TYR A 65 7.92 -6.69 -8.50
N PHE A 66 8.26 -7.35 -7.40
CA PHE A 66 8.71 -8.76 -7.42
C PHE A 66 7.58 -9.71 -7.81
N ALA A 67 6.35 -9.50 -7.34
CA ALA A 67 5.19 -10.28 -7.76
C ALA A 67 4.94 -10.15 -9.27
N GLU A 68 4.98 -8.92 -9.79
CA GLU A 68 4.79 -8.66 -11.22
C GLU A 68 5.93 -9.19 -12.09
N PHE A 69 7.17 -9.13 -11.60
CA PHE A 69 8.29 -9.76 -12.28
C PHE A 69 8.17 -11.29 -12.28
N GLN A 70 7.75 -11.91 -11.18
CA GLN A 70 7.49 -13.35 -11.16
C GLN A 70 6.48 -13.72 -12.25
N ALA A 71 5.31 -13.07 -12.29
CA ALA A 71 4.28 -13.33 -13.28
C ALA A 71 4.78 -13.08 -14.72
N THR A 72 5.61 -12.07 -14.90
CA THR A 72 6.21 -11.73 -16.20
C THR A 72 7.18 -12.80 -16.70
N PHE A 73 8.03 -13.34 -15.82
CA PHE A 73 9.09 -14.27 -16.20
C PHE A 73 8.68 -15.74 -16.16
N GLU A 74 7.69 -16.13 -15.35
CA GLU A 74 7.24 -17.50 -15.16
C GLU A 74 6.83 -18.19 -16.47
N GLY A 75 6.11 -17.48 -17.34
CA GLY A 75 5.64 -18.00 -18.64
C GLY A 75 6.64 -17.91 -19.79
N THR A 76 7.93 -17.67 -19.53
CA THR A 76 8.91 -17.29 -20.55
C THR A 76 10.17 -18.16 -20.54
N TRP A 77 11.02 -18.02 -21.57
CA TRP A 77 12.39 -18.56 -21.63
C TRP A 77 13.30 -18.21 -20.44
N PHE A 78 12.94 -17.23 -19.61
CA PHE A 78 13.64 -16.86 -18.37
C PHE A 78 12.96 -17.40 -17.10
N SER A 79 12.12 -18.44 -17.18
CA SER A 79 11.42 -18.99 -16.02
C SER A 79 12.35 -19.43 -14.86
N PHE A 80 13.63 -19.71 -15.13
CA PHE A 80 14.62 -20.05 -14.10
C PHE A 80 14.88 -18.93 -13.07
N ILE A 81 14.61 -17.66 -13.40
CA ILE A 81 14.70 -16.56 -12.43
C ILE A 81 13.41 -16.34 -11.65
N ALA A 82 12.27 -16.92 -12.07
CA ALA A 82 10.99 -16.72 -11.41
C ALA A 82 11.02 -17.07 -9.90
N PRO A 83 11.69 -18.16 -9.45
CA PRO A 83 11.79 -18.49 -8.02
C PRO A 83 12.61 -17.49 -7.19
N LEU A 84 13.41 -16.64 -7.82
CA LEU A 84 14.19 -15.61 -7.12
C LEU A 84 13.28 -14.51 -6.55
N PHE A 85 12.19 -14.17 -7.24
CA PHE A 85 11.34 -13.05 -6.85
C PHE A 85 10.55 -13.30 -5.55
N PRO A 86 9.94 -14.48 -5.31
CA PRO A 86 9.39 -14.81 -3.99
C PRO A 86 10.41 -14.72 -2.86
N LEU A 87 11.64 -15.18 -3.09
CA LEU A 87 12.72 -15.07 -2.11
C LEU A 87 13.07 -13.61 -1.84
N LEU A 88 13.20 -12.78 -2.87
CA LEU A 88 13.44 -11.34 -2.72
C LEU A 88 12.28 -10.63 -2.02
N SER A 89 11.04 -11.04 -2.27
CA SER A 89 9.83 -10.53 -1.60
C SER A 89 9.89 -10.76 -0.10
N SER A 90 10.32 -11.94 0.36
CA SER A 90 10.49 -12.23 1.79
C SER A 90 11.50 -11.32 2.52
N TYR A 91 12.43 -10.71 1.77
CA TYR A 91 13.42 -9.76 2.28
C TYR A 91 13.21 -8.32 1.77
N ALA A 92 12.02 -8.00 1.23
CA ALA A 92 11.76 -6.72 0.58
C ALA A 92 11.96 -5.52 1.51
N LEU A 93 11.57 -5.62 2.78
CA LEU A 93 11.82 -4.58 3.78
C LEU A 93 13.32 -4.34 4.03
N ALA A 94 14.11 -5.40 4.14
CA ALA A 94 15.56 -5.27 4.33
C ALA A 94 16.22 -4.67 3.09
N PHE A 95 15.82 -5.10 1.89
CA PHE A 95 16.30 -4.54 0.64
C PHE A 95 15.93 -3.06 0.49
N SER A 96 14.70 -2.69 0.87
CA SER A 96 14.23 -1.31 0.88
C SER A 96 15.12 -0.40 1.71
N ILE A 97 15.39 -0.77 2.97
CA ILE A 97 16.25 -0.01 3.88
C ILE A 97 17.65 0.16 3.27
N ILE A 98 18.22 -0.91 2.71
CA ILE A 98 19.54 -0.87 2.07
C ILE A 98 19.54 0.10 0.88
N VAL A 99 18.57 -0.01 -0.03
CA VAL A 99 18.47 0.84 -1.22
C VAL A 99 18.32 2.31 -0.84
N ILE A 100 17.44 2.62 0.13
CA ILE A 100 17.23 3.98 0.63
C ILE A 100 18.51 4.55 1.25
N ILE A 101 19.19 3.79 2.11
CA ILE A 101 20.44 4.23 2.72
C ILE A 101 21.51 4.45 1.66
N VAL A 102 21.66 3.52 0.71
CA VAL A 102 22.61 3.67 -0.40
C VAL A 102 22.30 4.92 -1.22
N GLU A 103 21.03 5.22 -1.49
CA GLU A 103 20.60 6.42 -2.21
C GLU A 103 21.04 7.71 -1.49
N ILE A 104 20.75 7.83 -0.18
CA ILE A 104 21.15 8.99 0.62
C ILE A 104 22.68 9.08 0.70
N LEU A 105 23.38 7.96 0.95
CA LEU A 105 24.84 7.94 1.06
C LEU A 105 25.50 8.33 -0.27
N VAL A 106 25.00 7.86 -1.42
CA VAL A 106 25.45 8.30 -2.75
C VAL A 106 25.22 9.80 -2.91
N GLY A 107 24.07 10.33 -2.49
CA GLY A 107 23.80 11.76 -2.47
C GLY A 107 24.80 12.56 -1.62
N ILE A 108 25.06 12.14 -0.39
CA ILE A 108 26.05 12.76 0.51
C ILE A 108 27.46 12.69 -0.10
N MET A 109 27.83 11.54 -0.66
CA MET A 109 29.13 11.35 -1.31
C MET A 109 29.30 12.23 -2.55
N LEU A 110 28.24 12.46 -3.33
CA LEU A 110 28.22 13.40 -4.44
C LEU A 110 28.42 14.83 -3.95
N VAL A 111 27.67 15.30 -2.94
CA VAL A 111 27.80 16.66 -2.41
C VAL A 111 29.21 16.90 -1.85
N ILE A 112 29.77 15.94 -1.11
CA ILE A 112 31.12 16.06 -0.52
C ILE A 112 32.24 15.84 -1.54
N GLY A 113 32.00 15.05 -2.58
CA GLY A 113 33.02 14.67 -3.56
C GLY A 113 33.94 13.53 -3.09
N MET A 114 33.38 12.53 -2.43
CA MET A 114 34.12 11.30 -2.07
C MET A 114 34.14 10.33 -3.26
N TRP A 115 35.21 9.53 -3.40
CA TRP A 115 35.33 8.42 -4.38
C TRP A 115 34.73 8.68 -5.77
N ARG A 116 35.06 9.83 -6.36
CA ARG A 116 34.46 10.39 -7.60
C ARG A 116 34.08 9.37 -8.69
N LYS A 117 34.99 8.46 -9.05
CA LYS A 117 34.73 7.43 -10.07
C LYS A 117 33.68 6.40 -9.62
N PHE A 118 33.83 5.86 -8.41
CA PHE A 118 32.90 4.88 -7.85
C PHE A 118 31.51 5.49 -7.66
N VAL A 119 31.42 6.71 -7.13
CA VAL A 119 30.15 7.38 -6.87
C VAL A 119 29.43 7.77 -8.16
N ALA A 120 30.16 8.20 -9.19
CA ALA A 120 29.57 8.43 -10.51
C ALA A 120 28.99 7.14 -11.11
N TRP A 121 29.70 6.01 -10.98
CA TRP A 121 29.19 4.69 -11.38
C TRP A 121 27.99 4.23 -10.54
N ALA A 122 28.05 4.38 -9.22
CA ALA A 122 26.95 4.01 -8.32
C ALA A 122 25.70 4.84 -8.61
N PHE A 123 25.85 6.16 -8.79
CA PHE A 123 24.77 7.04 -9.20
C PHE A 123 24.17 6.61 -10.55
N PHE A 124 25.02 6.41 -11.57
CA PHE A 124 24.57 5.99 -12.89
C PHE A 124 23.82 4.65 -12.87
N LEU A 125 24.36 3.64 -12.18
CA LEU A 125 23.75 2.32 -12.07
C LEU A 125 22.42 2.38 -11.31
N MET A 126 22.33 3.18 -10.26
CA MET A 126 21.07 3.40 -9.52
C MET A 126 20.01 4.06 -10.40
N VAL A 127 20.35 5.14 -11.12
CA VAL A 127 19.41 5.79 -12.04
C VAL A 127 19.03 4.85 -13.18
N LEU A 128 19.97 4.08 -13.73
CA LEU A 128 19.71 3.09 -14.76
C LEU A 128 18.74 2.00 -14.27
N PHE A 129 18.93 1.53 -13.03
CA PHE A 129 18.03 0.57 -12.38
C PHE A 129 16.62 1.15 -12.22
N PHE A 130 16.47 2.37 -11.69
CA PHE A 130 15.16 3.01 -11.58
C PHE A 130 14.53 3.31 -12.94
N THR A 131 15.33 3.68 -13.96
CA THR A 131 14.87 3.85 -15.34
C THR A 131 14.30 2.54 -15.90
N PHE A 132 14.90 1.40 -15.55
CA PHE A 132 14.37 0.08 -15.92
C PHE A 132 13.05 -0.22 -15.21
N LEU A 133 12.95 0.03 -13.89
CA LEU A 133 11.71 -0.18 -13.13
C LEU A 133 10.57 0.73 -13.62
N THR A 134 10.82 2.02 -13.79
CA THR A 134 9.84 2.98 -14.32
C THR A 134 9.45 2.64 -15.75
N GLY A 135 10.43 2.32 -16.60
CA GLY A 135 10.20 1.88 -17.97
C GLY A 135 9.30 0.64 -18.02
N PHE A 136 9.56 -0.35 -17.18
CA PHE A 136 8.72 -1.55 -17.06
C PHE A 136 7.27 -1.17 -16.70
N THR A 137 7.05 -0.39 -15.64
CA THR A 137 5.69 0.04 -15.24
C THR A 137 4.97 0.82 -16.34
N PHE A 138 5.65 1.78 -16.97
CA PHE A 138 5.09 2.57 -18.04
C PHE A 138 4.67 1.69 -19.24
N LEU A 139 5.51 0.72 -19.61
CA LEU A 139 5.24 -0.20 -20.71
C LEU A 139 4.11 -1.20 -20.40
N THR A 140 3.93 -1.62 -19.13
CA THR A 140 2.79 -2.49 -18.78
C THR A 140 1.42 -1.85 -19.06
N GLY A 141 1.33 -0.52 -19.13
CA GLY A 141 0.10 0.16 -19.54
C GLY A 141 -0.36 -0.16 -20.98
N TYR A 142 0.52 -0.71 -21.82
CA TYR A 142 0.20 -1.19 -23.17
C TYR A 142 -0.21 -2.68 -23.20
N VAL A 143 -0.08 -3.40 -22.08
CA VAL A 143 -0.28 -4.86 -22.01
C VAL A 143 -1.66 -5.16 -21.42
N PRO A 144 -2.61 -5.71 -22.19
CA PRO A 144 -3.93 -6.08 -21.68
C PRO A 144 -3.87 -7.16 -20.59
N SER A 145 -4.91 -7.24 -19.77
CA SER A 145 -5.09 -8.31 -18.78
C SER A 145 -5.05 -9.69 -19.44
N GLY A 146 -4.23 -10.61 -18.90
CA GLY A 146 -4.04 -11.97 -19.43
C GLY A 146 -2.97 -12.10 -20.52
N VAL A 147 -2.41 -11.00 -21.02
CA VAL A 147 -1.29 -11.01 -21.98
C VAL A 147 0.04 -10.92 -21.23
N ASN A 148 1.03 -11.72 -21.64
CA ASN A 148 2.37 -11.62 -21.07
C ASN A 148 3.14 -10.42 -21.66
N PHE A 149 3.96 -9.75 -20.84
CA PHE A 149 4.72 -8.57 -21.24
C PHE A 149 5.52 -8.75 -22.54
N PHE A 150 6.11 -9.91 -22.79
CA PHE A 150 6.96 -10.15 -23.97
C PHE A 150 6.18 -10.47 -25.25
N GLN A 151 4.86 -10.56 -25.21
CA GLN A 151 4.01 -10.79 -26.38
C GLN A 151 3.70 -9.47 -27.11
N PHE A 152 4.74 -8.86 -27.69
CA PHE A 152 4.68 -7.53 -28.30
C PHE A 152 3.62 -7.37 -29.41
N SER A 153 3.21 -8.46 -30.08
CA SER A 153 2.16 -8.43 -31.11
C SER A 153 0.75 -8.25 -30.54
N GLN A 154 0.55 -8.51 -29.25
CA GLN A 154 -0.74 -8.41 -28.56
C GLN A 154 -0.83 -7.13 -27.72
N TRP A 155 0.14 -6.23 -27.86
CA TRP A 155 0.11 -4.93 -27.19
C TRP A 155 -1.00 -4.08 -27.78
N GLY A 156 -1.78 -3.49 -26.89
CA GLY A 156 -2.91 -2.64 -27.23
C GLY A 156 -2.58 -1.15 -27.11
N PRO A 157 -3.59 -0.29 -27.30
CA PRO A 157 -3.46 1.13 -26.96
C PRO A 157 -3.21 1.29 -25.46
N TYR A 158 -2.43 2.31 -25.10
CA TYR A 158 -2.12 2.63 -23.70
C TYR A 158 -3.40 2.84 -22.89
N SER A 159 -3.51 2.16 -21.74
CA SER A 159 -4.59 2.35 -20.77
C SER A 159 -4.00 2.37 -19.36
N MET A 160 -4.36 3.38 -18.57
CA MET A 160 -3.93 3.48 -17.18
C MET A 160 -4.41 2.28 -16.33
N THR A 161 -5.57 1.72 -16.66
CA THR A 161 -6.15 0.54 -16.00
C THR A 161 -5.33 -0.74 -16.19
N ASN A 162 -4.46 -0.79 -17.19
CA ASN A 162 -3.63 -1.97 -17.48
C ASN A 162 -2.30 -1.94 -16.70
N MET A 163 -1.99 -0.82 -16.04
CA MET A 163 -0.75 -0.69 -15.28
C MET A 163 -0.75 -1.65 -14.10
N ARG A 164 0.33 -2.42 -13.99
CA ARG A 164 0.50 -3.42 -12.93
C ARG A 164 0.95 -2.81 -11.61
N VAL A 165 1.71 -1.72 -11.67
CA VAL A 165 2.13 -0.94 -10.51
C VAL A 165 1.77 0.53 -10.78
N THR A 166 0.99 1.13 -9.88
CA THR A 166 0.34 2.42 -10.10
C THR A 166 1.23 3.64 -9.85
N ASP A 167 2.33 3.47 -9.12
CA ASP A 167 3.34 4.51 -8.89
C ASP A 167 4.75 3.92 -8.75
N CYS A 168 5.77 4.74 -8.99
CA CYS A 168 7.17 4.28 -8.96
C CYS A 168 7.77 4.24 -7.54
N GLY A 169 7.14 4.87 -6.54
CA GLY A 169 7.70 5.00 -5.19
C GLY A 169 9.01 5.82 -5.10
N CYS A 170 9.44 6.53 -6.15
CA CYS A 170 10.70 7.28 -6.16
C CYS A 170 10.79 8.37 -5.08
N PHE A 171 9.67 8.96 -4.65
CA PHE A 171 9.63 9.93 -3.55
C PHE A 171 8.79 9.41 -2.38
N GLY A 172 8.67 8.08 -2.24
CA GLY A 172 7.73 7.46 -1.30
C GLY A 172 6.31 8.01 -1.48
N ASP A 173 5.58 8.11 -0.38
CA ASP A 173 4.19 8.60 -0.36
C ASP A 173 4.08 10.13 -0.36
N PHE A 174 5.20 10.88 -0.39
CA PHE A 174 5.18 12.35 -0.38
C PHE A 174 4.70 12.94 -1.71
N ILE A 175 5.12 12.34 -2.84
CA ILE A 175 4.68 12.73 -4.18
C ILE A 175 4.42 11.44 -4.94
N ILE A 176 3.13 11.15 -5.15
CA ILE A 176 2.68 10.11 -6.07
C ILE A 176 2.87 10.67 -7.48
N ILE A 177 3.74 10.04 -8.26
CA ILE A 177 4.06 10.46 -9.62
C ILE A 177 3.62 9.36 -10.57
N GLU A 178 2.87 9.73 -11.60
CA GLU A 178 2.52 8.83 -12.68
C GLU A 178 3.76 8.11 -13.26
N PRO A 179 3.65 6.82 -13.60
CA PRO A 179 4.76 6.05 -14.16
C PRO A 179 5.42 6.70 -15.38
N LYS A 180 4.62 7.33 -16.26
CA LYS A 180 5.11 8.05 -17.44
C LYS A 180 6.03 9.22 -17.07
N ILE A 181 5.59 10.06 -16.15
CA ILE A 181 6.38 11.22 -15.68
C ILE A 181 7.64 10.72 -14.96
N SER A 182 7.51 9.67 -14.14
CA SER A 182 8.64 9.05 -13.45
C SER A 182 9.71 8.53 -14.42
N PHE A 183 9.29 7.84 -15.49
CA PHE A 183 10.18 7.34 -16.53
C PHE A 183 10.96 8.47 -17.24
N TYR A 184 10.26 9.53 -17.66
CA TYR A 184 10.93 10.67 -18.29
C TYR A 184 11.88 11.39 -17.33
N LYS A 185 11.51 11.51 -16.06
CA LYS A 185 12.36 12.08 -15.02
C LYS A 185 13.65 11.26 -14.86
N ASP A 186 13.57 9.93 -14.80
CA ASP A 186 14.76 9.07 -14.70
C ASP A 186 15.63 9.12 -15.97
N LEU A 187 15.01 9.18 -17.15
CA LEU A 187 15.73 9.37 -18.41
C LEU A 187 16.48 10.71 -18.46
N ILE A 188 15.87 11.80 -17.96
CA ILE A 188 16.53 13.10 -17.81
C ILE A 188 17.69 13.02 -16.81
N LEU A 189 17.54 12.28 -15.71
CA LEU A 189 18.61 12.07 -14.71
C LEU A 189 19.74 11.16 -15.21
N LEU A 190 19.49 10.35 -16.24
CA LEU A 190 20.53 9.53 -16.87
C LEU A 190 21.55 10.40 -17.62
N VAL A 191 21.13 11.53 -18.19
CA VAL A 191 22.02 12.50 -18.87
C VAL A 191 23.14 13.05 -17.95
N PRO A 192 22.85 13.63 -16.77
CA PRO A 192 23.89 14.03 -15.83
C PRO A 192 24.67 12.83 -15.29
N GLY A 193 24.07 11.63 -15.19
CA GLY A 193 24.78 10.41 -14.81
C GLY A 193 25.88 10.04 -15.79
N VAL A 194 25.55 9.96 -17.08
CA VAL A 194 26.51 9.71 -18.15
C VAL A 194 27.57 10.83 -18.20
N TYR A 195 27.16 12.09 -18.07
CA TYR A 195 28.10 13.21 -18.00
C TYR A 195 29.11 13.05 -16.84
N LEU A 196 28.65 12.71 -15.64
CA LEU A 196 29.52 12.53 -14.47
C LEU A 196 30.46 11.34 -14.61
N LEU A 197 30.12 10.29 -15.37
CA LEU A 197 31.05 9.18 -15.65
C LEU A 197 32.31 9.69 -16.37
N PHE A 198 32.14 10.43 -17.47
CA PHE A 198 33.24 10.96 -18.26
C PHE A 198 33.98 12.12 -17.56
N TYR A 199 33.27 12.94 -16.78
CA TYR A 199 33.84 14.10 -16.09
C TYR A 199 34.12 13.88 -14.60
N SER A 200 34.13 12.63 -14.13
CA SER A 200 34.37 12.27 -12.72
C SER A 200 35.69 12.83 -12.17
N ALA A 201 36.72 13.02 -13.01
CA ALA A 201 37.98 13.63 -12.61
C ALA A 201 37.88 15.13 -12.26
N LYS A 202 36.86 15.84 -12.76
CA LYS A 202 36.61 17.27 -12.56
C LYS A 202 35.68 17.58 -11.39
N MET A 203 35.10 16.56 -10.76
CA MET A 203 34.24 16.72 -9.59
C MET A 203 35.01 17.33 -8.42
N HIS A 204 34.36 18.25 -7.72
CA HIS A 204 34.93 18.94 -6.56
C HIS A 204 35.12 17.97 -5.39
N GLN A 205 35.94 18.37 -4.42
CA GLN A 205 36.16 17.59 -3.20
C GLN A 205 36.28 18.49 -1.98
N PHE A 206 35.50 18.19 -0.94
CA PHE A 206 35.51 18.91 0.34
C PHE A 206 36.10 18.08 1.46
N PHE A 207 36.66 18.73 2.47
CA PHE A 207 37.26 18.11 3.65
C PHE A 207 38.46 17.19 3.38
N THR A 208 39.13 16.78 4.46
CA THR A 208 40.22 15.79 4.43
C THR A 208 39.66 14.37 4.36
N LYS A 209 40.49 13.40 3.95
CA LYS A 209 40.09 11.98 3.83
C LYS A 209 39.48 11.43 5.13
N LYS A 210 40.04 11.80 6.29
CA LYS A 210 39.53 11.37 7.61
C LYS A 210 38.12 11.89 7.85
N VAL A 211 37.89 13.19 7.64
CA VAL A 211 36.58 13.82 7.86
C VAL A 211 35.50 13.23 6.94
N ARG A 212 35.80 12.98 5.66
CA ARG A 212 34.83 12.35 4.74
C ARG A 212 34.40 10.96 5.22
N TRP A 213 35.35 10.16 5.68
CA TRP A 213 35.08 8.83 6.24
C TRP A 213 34.26 8.91 7.52
N THR A 214 34.59 9.85 8.42
CA THR A 214 33.80 10.07 9.64
C THR A 214 32.36 10.46 9.31
N ILE A 215 32.16 11.38 8.35
CA ILE A 215 30.81 11.77 7.91
C ILE A 215 30.07 10.56 7.35
N LEU A 216 30.69 9.77 6.46
CA LEU A 216 30.06 8.58 5.89
C LEU A 216 29.60 7.60 6.98
N VAL A 217 30.51 7.20 7.88
CA VAL A 217 30.21 6.21 8.94
C VAL A 217 29.15 6.75 9.90
N ALA A 218 29.28 8.00 10.33
CA ALA A 218 28.30 8.63 11.21
C ALA A 218 26.92 8.72 10.56
N SER A 219 26.86 9.16 9.29
CA SER A 219 25.61 9.21 8.52
C SER A 219 24.99 7.82 8.37
N THR A 220 25.77 6.77 8.07
CA THR A 220 25.23 5.41 7.97
C THR A 220 24.60 4.94 9.28
N ILE A 221 25.27 5.14 10.42
CA ILE A 221 24.74 4.74 11.73
C ILE A 221 23.47 5.53 12.06
N LEU A 222 23.49 6.86 11.86
CA LEU A 222 22.34 7.72 12.11
C LEU A 222 21.14 7.35 11.23
N LEU A 223 21.36 7.09 9.95
CA LEU A 223 20.30 6.69 9.02
C LEU A 223 19.72 5.31 9.38
N LEU A 224 20.54 4.36 9.81
CA LEU A 224 20.05 3.07 10.29
C LEU A 224 19.16 3.25 11.53
N ILE A 225 19.62 4.00 12.53
CA ILE A 225 18.82 4.27 13.75
C ILE A 225 17.52 4.98 13.37
N TYR A 226 17.57 5.96 12.47
CA TYR A 226 16.40 6.69 12.00
C TYR A 226 15.41 5.78 11.27
N ALA A 227 15.88 4.89 10.38
CA ALA A 227 15.03 3.92 9.70
C ALA A 227 14.32 3.02 10.72
N PHE A 228 15.07 2.38 11.64
CA PHE A 228 14.49 1.52 12.69
C PHE A 228 13.50 2.27 13.59
N ALA A 229 13.78 3.53 13.90
CA ALA A 229 12.87 4.35 14.70
C ALA A 229 11.52 4.60 14.01
N ASN A 230 11.49 4.77 12.68
CA ASN A 230 10.28 5.11 11.93
C ASN A 230 9.42 3.92 11.50
N PHE A 231 9.92 2.68 11.56
CA PHE A 231 9.12 1.48 11.24
C PHE A 231 8.98 0.47 12.37
N ALA A 232 9.99 0.30 13.23
CA ALA A 232 9.99 -0.76 14.24
C ALA A 232 9.57 -0.26 15.63
N TRP A 233 9.92 0.97 15.97
CA TRP A 233 9.72 1.52 17.32
C TRP A 233 8.61 2.56 17.41
N ASN A 234 8.28 3.21 16.30
CA ASN A 234 7.27 4.24 16.25
C ASN A 234 6.61 4.28 14.86
N LEU A 235 5.53 5.04 14.75
CA LEU A 235 4.99 5.45 13.46
C LEU A 235 5.95 6.42 12.75
N PRO A 236 5.86 6.55 11.41
CA PRO A 236 6.57 7.57 10.66
C PRO A 236 6.42 8.95 11.30
N HIS A 237 7.53 9.66 11.47
CA HIS A 237 7.52 11.00 12.10
C HIS A 237 6.61 11.99 11.36
N ILE A 238 6.55 11.88 10.03
CA ILE A 238 5.65 12.65 9.19
C ILE A 238 4.84 11.64 8.36
N ASP A 239 3.52 11.67 8.53
CA ASP A 239 2.61 10.82 7.78
C ASP A 239 2.20 11.54 6.48
N PHE A 240 2.70 11.05 5.34
CA PHE A 240 2.35 11.56 4.01
C PHE A 240 1.15 10.84 3.38
N ARG A 241 0.60 9.82 4.05
CA ARG A 241 -0.46 8.97 3.52
C ARG A 241 -1.83 9.64 3.62
N ALA A 242 -2.80 9.14 2.85
CA ALA A 242 -4.14 9.69 2.81
C ALA A 242 -4.84 9.64 4.18
N PHE A 243 -4.66 8.54 4.92
CA PHE A 243 -5.25 8.33 6.24
C PHE A 243 -4.56 9.06 7.39
N LYS A 244 -3.71 10.08 7.17
CA LYS A 244 -2.98 10.77 8.25
C LYS A 244 -3.90 11.32 9.38
N GLU A 245 -3.32 11.61 10.54
CA GLU A 245 -4.04 12.27 11.64
C GLU A 245 -4.61 13.64 11.20
N GLY A 246 -5.84 13.93 11.61
CA GLY A 246 -6.62 15.12 11.26
C GLY A 246 -7.33 15.05 9.89
N THR A 247 -7.39 13.88 9.25
CA THR A 247 -8.16 13.70 8.01
C THR A 247 -9.57 13.18 8.33
N ASP A 248 -10.58 13.90 7.86
CA ASP A 248 -11.97 13.44 7.81
C ASP A 248 -12.19 12.52 6.60
N ILE A 249 -12.21 11.22 6.86
CA ILE A 249 -12.32 10.19 5.82
C ILE A 249 -13.73 10.17 5.23
N ARG A 250 -14.76 10.46 6.03
CA ARG A 250 -16.16 10.48 5.56
C ARG A 250 -16.34 11.58 4.52
N THR A 251 -15.92 12.80 4.85
CA THR A 251 -16.06 13.96 3.96
C THR A 251 -15.18 13.84 2.72
N GLU A 252 -13.94 13.38 2.84
CA GLU A 252 -13.05 13.21 1.69
C GLU A 252 -13.54 12.09 0.75
N LEU A 253 -14.01 10.96 1.28
CA LEU A 253 -14.57 9.89 0.47
C LEU A 253 -15.80 10.36 -0.32
N GLN A 254 -16.70 11.11 0.31
CA GLN A 254 -17.87 11.69 -0.38
C GLN A 254 -17.45 12.65 -1.49
N ARG A 255 -16.46 13.53 -1.24
CA ARG A 255 -15.92 14.44 -2.27
C ARG A 255 -15.32 13.68 -3.46
N GLU A 256 -14.60 12.59 -3.21
CA GLU A 256 -14.00 11.75 -4.26
C GLU A 256 -15.08 11.03 -5.09
N VAL A 257 -16.12 10.51 -4.43
CA VAL A 257 -17.26 9.86 -5.10
C VAL A 257 -18.06 10.86 -5.93
N ASP A 258 -18.33 12.05 -5.41
CA ASP A 258 -19.02 13.13 -6.12
C ASP A 258 -18.19 13.60 -7.32
N ALA A 259 -16.88 13.80 -7.14
CA ALA A 259 -15.97 14.18 -8.23
C ALA A 259 -15.91 13.12 -9.32
N SER A 260 -15.91 11.83 -8.95
CA SER A 260 -15.92 10.71 -9.90
C SER A 260 -17.25 10.58 -10.64
N SER A 261 -18.36 10.89 -9.97
CA SER A 261 -19.71 10.85 -10.57
C SER A 261 -19.95 12.02 -11.53
N ASN A 262 -19.28 13.15 -11.31
CA ASN A 262 -19.36 14.33 -12.17
C ASN A 262 -18.45 14.27 -13.42
N VAL A 263 -17.71 13.18 -13.60
CA VAL A 263 -16.86 12.96 -14.76
C VAL A 263 -17.71 12.88 -16.04
N GLN A 264 -17.51 13.83 -16.94
CA GLN A 264 -18.17 13.85 -18.23
C GLN A 264 -17.43 12.96 -19.24
N VAL A 265 -18.17 12.18 -20.03
CA VAL A 265 -17.61 11.46 -21.19
C VAL A 265 -17.23 12.51 -22.25
N ILE A 266 -15.94 12.61 -22.61
CA ILE A 266 -15.44 13.58 -23.61
C ILE A 266 -15.47 12.98 -25.02
N ALA A 267 -15.19 11.69 -25.15
CA ALA A 267 -15.13 11.04 -26.45
C ALA A 267 -15.51 9.54 -26.40
N TRP A 268 -15.89 9.02 -27.54
CA TRP A 268 -16.33 7.65 -27.77
C TRP A 268 -15.41 7.02 -28.80
N ARG A 269 -14.74 5.92 -28.42
CA ARG A 269 -13.96 5.11 -29.35
C ARG A 269 -14.83 3.98 -29.89
N LEU A 270 -15.04 3.97 -31.19
CA LEU A 270 -15.90 3.03 -31.91
C LEU A 270 -15.06 2.12 -32.78
N GLN A 271 -15.39 0.83 -32.82
CA GLN A 271 -14.84 -0.11 -33.80
C GLN A 271 -15.90 -0.55 -34.78
N ASN A 272 -15.55 -0.52 -36.05
CA ASN A 272 -16.29 -1.24 -37.07
C ASN A 272 -15.93 -2.74 -37.00
N GLN A 273 -16.92 -3.61 -36.79
CA GLN A 273 -16.74 -5.04 -36.62
C GLN A 273 -16.34 -5.77 -37.91
N GLU A 274 -16.61 -5.19 -39.09
CA GLU A 274 -16.30 -5.80 -40.39
C GLU A 274 -14.90 -5.41 -40.90
N THR A 275 -14.50 -4.16 -40.68
CA THR A 275 -13.23 -3.61 -41.22
C THR A 275 -12.13 -3.47 -40.16
N GLY A 276 -12.48 -3.61 -38.88
CA GLY A 276 -11.57 -3.40 -37.75
C GLY A 276 -11.14 -1.95 -37.55
N GLN A 277 -11.68 -0.99 -38.33
CA GLN A 277 -11.33 0.42 -38.23
C GLN A 277 -11.84 1.01 -36.91
N VAL A 278 -10.96 1.76 -36.25
CA VAL A 278 -11.24 2.42 -34.96
C VAL A 278 -11.33 3.93 -35.20
N VAL A 279 -12.45 4.54 -34.82
CA VAL A 279 -12.69 5.99 -34.92
C VAL A 279 -12.98 6.56 -33.54
N GLU A 280 -12.41 7.72 -33.24
CA GLU A 280 -12.68 8.47 -32.01
C GLU A 280 -13.59 9.66 -32.35
N LEU A 281 -14.78 9.69 -31.78
CA LEU A 281 -15.74 10.80 -31.90
C LEU A 281 -15.83 11.54 -30.57
N SER A 282 -15.82 12.87 -30.58
CA SER A 282 -16.12 13.63 -29.36
C SER A 282 -17.59 13.43 -28.97
N SER A 283 -17.90 13.50 -27.68
CA SER A 283 -19.27 13.33 -27.17
C SER A 283 -20.25 14.33 -27.77
N GLU A 284 -19.81 15.56 -28.02
CA GLU A 284 -20.63 16.58 -28.69
C GLU A 284 -21.04 16.15 -30.10
N VAL A 285 -20.09 15.64 -30.90
CA VAL A 285 -20.36 15.16 -32.26
C VAL A 285 -21.18 13.88 -32.22
N TYR A 286 -20.87 12.97 -31.30
CA TYR A 286 -21.59 11.71 -31.10
C TYR A 286 -23.07 11.94 -30.78
N PHE A 287 -23.38 12.81 -29.81
CA PHE A 287 -24.75 13.15 -29.46
C PHE A 287 -25.45 14.02 -30.51
N ALA A 288 -24.72 14.86 -31.24
CA ALA A 288 -25.27 15.62 -32.36
C ALA A 288 -25.69 14.69 -33.51
N GLU A 289 -24.91 13.65 -33.83
CA GLU A 289 -25.26 12.65 -34.85
C GLU A 289 -26.46 11.79 -34.43
N LEU A 290 -26.51 11.36 -33.16
CA LEU A 290 -27.67 10.64 -32.60
C LEU A 290 -28.94 11.53 -32.59
N GLY A 291 -28.81 12.79 -32.20
CA GLY A 291 -29.92 13.76 -32.18
C GLY A 291 -30.42 14.14 -33.57
N ALA A 292 -29.57 14.03 -34.60
CA ALA A 292 -29.93 14.21 -36.01
C ALA A 292 -30.65 13.00 -36.63
N GLY A 293 -30.85 11.91 -35.88
CA GLY A 293 -31.50 10.69 -36.37
C GLY A 293 -30.58 9.76 -37.18
N ASN A 294 -29.28 10.07 -37.26
CA ASN A 294 -28.29 9.19 -37.84
C ASN A 294 -27.91 8.13 -36.80
N TYR A 295 -28.67 7.03 -36.76
CA TYR A 295 -28.28 5.87 -35.98
C TYR A 295 -26.95 5.33 -36.52
N MET A 296 -26.01 5.05 -35.62
CA MET A 296 -24.79 4.36 -36.01
C MET A 296 -25.14 3.03 -36.68
N PRO A 297 -24.51 2.69 -37.81
CA PRO A 297 -24.74 1.42 -38.47
C PRO A 297 -24.48 0.27 -37.48
N PRO A 298 -25.23 -0.85 -37.57
CA PRO A 298 -25.11 -1.96 -36.63
C PRO A 298 -23.72 -2.59 -36.62
N GLU A 299 -22.91 -2.39 -37.66
CA GLU A 299 -21.51 -2.82 -37.69
C GLU A 299 -20.55 -2.00 -36.79
N TRP A 300 -20.97 -0.87 -36.21
CA TRP A 300 -20.13 -0.08 -35.30
C TRP A 300 -20.50 -0.34 -33.83
N SER A 301 -19.49 -0.67 -33.03
CA SER A 301 -19.64 -0.92 -31.60
C SER A 301 -18.77 0.03 -30.78
N VAL A 302 -19.33 0.58 -29.70
CA VAL A 302 -18.57 1.37 -28.73
C VAL A 302 -17.65 0.42 -27.97
N ILE A 303 -16.34 0.57 -28.16
CA ILE A 303 -15.35 -0.19 -27.40
C ILE A 303 -15.08 0.49 -26.07
N LYS A 304 -14.97 1.83 -26.07
CA LYS A 304 -14.48 2.57 -24.91
C LYS A 304 -15.04 3.99 -24.88
N GLN A 305 -15.55 4.36 -23.71
CA GLN A 305 -15.84 5.75 -23.36
C GLN A 305 -14.57 6.38 -22.79
N ILE A 306 -14.12 7.48 -23.38
CA ILE A 306 -13.02 8.31 -22.88
C ILE A 306 -13.66 9.35 -21.97
N GLN A 307 -13.48 9.15 -20.68
CA GLN A 307 -13.96 10.02 -19.62
C GLN A 307 -12.95 11.16 -19.35
N SER A 308 -13.46 12.31 -18.90
CA SER A 308 -12.62 13.38 -18.36
C SER A 308 -11.87 12.91 -17.11
N GLU A 309 -10.76 13.56 -16.80
CA GLU A 309 -10.14 13.36 -15.49
C GLU A 309 -11.05 13.99 -14.42
N PRO A 310 -11.27 13.32 -13.28
CA PRO A 310 -12.08 13.87 -12.20
C PRO A 310 -11.49 15.19 -11.69
N GLU A 311 -12.35 16.11 -11.26
CA GLU A 311 -11.93 17.42 -10.74
C GLU A 311 -11.01 17.29 -9.51
N ILE A 312 -11.16 16.19 -8.77
CA ILE A 312 -10.33 15.83 -7.63
C ILE A 312 -9.67 14.48 -7.95
N PRO A 313 -8.33 14.36 -7.88
CA PRO A 313 -7.67 13.08 -8.08
C PRO A 313 -8.05 12.11 -6.96
N LEU A 314 -8.40 10.87 -7.34
CA LEU A 314 -8.67 9.79 -6.39
C LEU A 314 -7.45 9.57 -5.50
N THR A 315 -7.65 9.57 -4.17
CA THR A 315 -6.61 9.21 -3.22
C THR A 315 -6.75 7.75 -2.80
N LYS A 316 -5.91 7.28 -1.87
CA LYS A 316 -6.05 5.95 -1.29
C LYS A 316 -7.28 5.79 -0.38
N ILE A 317 -8.02 6.86 -0.14
CA ILE A 317 -9.30 6.83 0.58
C ILE A 317 -10.38 6.18 -0.27
N SER A 318 -10.36 6.31 -1.60
CA SER A 318 -11.32 5.61 -2.47
C SER A 318 -11.22 4.09 -2.40
N ASP A 319 -10.06 3.56 -2.00
CA ASP A 319 -9.83 2.13 -1.79
C ASP A 319 -10.32 1.66 -0.40
N PHE A 320 -10.90 2.54 0.42
CA PHE A 320 -11.36 2.22 1.78
C PHE A 320 -12.60 1.34 1.75
N SER A 321 -12.40 0.04 1.90
CA SER A 321 -13.47 -0.96 1.97
C SER A 321 -13.22 -1.92 3.14
N ILE A 322 -14.18 -2.00 4.06
CA ILE A 322 -14.16 -2.89 5.22
C ILE A 322 -15.37 -3.81 5.15
N ASN A 323 -15.15 -5.10 5.40
CA ASN A 323 -16.17 -6.14 5.32
C ASN A 323 -16.40 -6.82 6.68
N ASP A 324 -17.63 -7.24 6.93
CA ASP A 324 -17.97 -8.13 8.05
C ASP A 324 -17.55 -9.59 7.77
N LEU A 325 -17.64 -10.46 8.76
CA LEU A 325 -17.30 -11.89 8.60
C LEU A 325 -18.23 -12.65 7.64
N ALA A 326 -19.36 -12.06 7.26
CA ALA A 326 -20.28 -12.61 6.26
C ALA A 326 -19.94 -12.14 4.83
N GLY A 327 -18.98 -11.23 4.68
CA GLY A 327 -18.55 -10.65 3.41
C GLY A 327 -19.39 -9.46 2.94
N ASN A 328 -20.21 -8.86 3.80
CA ASN A 328 -20.93 -7.63 3.49
C ASN A 328 -20.04 -6.42 3.78
N GLU A 329 -20.07 -5.43 2.88
CA GLU A 329 -19.34 -4.18 3.07
C GLU A 329 -20.04 -3.31 4.13
N VAL A 330 -19.28 -2.90 5.16
CA VAL A 330 -19.74 -2.12 6.32
C VAL A 330 -19.04 -0.75 6.43
N THR A 331 -18.30 -0.34 5.39
CA THR A 331 -17.52 0.91 5.35
C THR A 331 -18.34 2.13 5.81
N ASN A 332 -19.54 2.30 5.25
CA ASN A 332 -20.41 3.43 5.59
C ASN A 332 -20.92 3.36 7.03
N GLU A 333 -21.17 2.16 7.58
CA GLU A 333 -21.58 2.02 8.98
C GLU A 333 -20.48 2.48 9.95
N ILE A 334 -19.22 2.19 9.62
CA ILE A 334 -18.06 2.62 10.41
C ILE A 334 -17.88 4.13 10.27
N LEU A 335 -17.96 4.65 9.04
CA LEU A 335 -17.78 6.07 8.79
C LEU A 335 -18.91 6.91 9.35
N ASP A 336 -20.17 6.47 9.31
CA ASP A 336 -21.36 7.22 9.75
C ASP A 336 -21.60 7.15 11.27
N TYR A 337 -20.81 6.34 11.98
CA TYR A 337 -20.86 6.30 13.44
C TYR A 337 -20.61 7.70 14.01
N SER A 338 -21.49 8.12 14.91
CA SER A 338 -21.38 9.40 15.60
C SER A 338 -20.77 9.22 16.99
N GLY A 339 -19.71 9.96 17.27
CA GLY A 339 -18.91 9.85 18.49
C GLY A 339 -17.60 9.06 18.33
N HIS A 340 -16.95 8.83 19.47
CA HIS A 340 -15.62 8.23 19.52
C HIS A 340 -15.66 6.72 19.27
N SER A 341 -14.77 6.25 18.40
CA SER A 341 -14.53 4.82 18.19
C SER A 341 -13.05 4.52 18.06
N VAL A 342 -12.65 3.31 18.47
CA VAL A 342 -11.29 2.83 18.40
C VAL A 342 -11.24 1.66 17.42
N MET A 343 -10.33 1.77 16.45
CA MET A 343 -10.06 0.72 15.48
C MET A 343 -8.67 0.12 15.74
N ILE A 344 -8.63 -1.17 16.02
CA ILE A 344 -7.41 -1.96 16.13
C ILE A 344 -7.14 -2.57 14.76
N VAL A 345 -5.99 -2.27 14.18
CA VAL A 345 -5.60 -2.73 12.85
C VAL A 345 -4.53 -3.82 12.96
N ALA A 346 -4.78 -4.99 12.37
CA ALA A 346 -3.83 -6.09 12.31
C ALA A 346 -3.70 -6.64 10.88
N TYR A 347 -2.58 -6.39 10.19
CA TYR A 347 -2.40 -6.84 8.79
C TYR A 347 -2.38 -8.35 8.63
N ASN A 348 -2.00 -9.05 9.69
CA ASN A 348 -1.92 -10.48 9.77
C ASN A 348 -2.12 -10.92 11.22
N LEU A 349 -2.64 -12.12 11.40
CA LEU A 349 -2.79 -12.74 12.72
C LEU A 349 -1.79 -13.89 12.81
N PRO A 350 -0.47 -13.63 13.01
CA PRO A 350 0.55 -14.66 12.88
C PRO A 350 0.31 -15.83 13.83
N GLY A 351 0.06 -17.00 13.24
CA GLY A 351 -0.21 -18.23 13.98
C GLY A 351 -0.21 -19.43 13.05
N ARG A 352 0.10 -20.60 13.60
CA ARG A 352 0.06 -21.88 12.86
C ARG A 352 -1.23 -22.60 13.18
N ALA A 353 -1.99 -22.92 12.13
CA ALA A 353 -3.15 -23.78 12.25
C ALA A 353 -2.73 -25.16 12.77
N THR A 354 -3.32 -25.54 13.88
CA THR A 354 -3.17 -26.82 14.57
C THR A 354 -4.57 -27.42 14.71
N THR A 355 -4.67 -28.73 14.91
CA THR A 355 -5.96 -29.37 15.19
C THR A 355 -6.01 -29.74 16.66
N GLU A 356 -7.04 -29.26 17.36
CA GLU A 356 -7.33 -29.68 18.73
C GLU A 356 -8.49 -30.66 18.71
N THR A 357 -8.31 -31.82 19.34
CA THR A 357 -9.37 -32.78 19.57
C THR A 357 -10.04 -32.44 20.91
N TYR A 358 -11.34 -32.23 20.89
CA TYR A 358 -12.15 -32.01 22.09
C TYR A 358 -13.30 -33.02 22.14
N THR A 359 -13.70 -33.41 23.35
CA THR A 359 -14.87 -34.24 23.58
C THR A 359 -16.11 -33.37 23.59
N ALA A 360 -17.06 -33.68 22.71
CA ALA A 360 -18.37 -33.06 22.67
C ALA A 360 -19.43 -34.10 23.01
N MET A 361 -20.41 -33.72 23.83
CA MET A 361 -21.60 -34.55 24.06
C MET A 361 -22.49 -34.45 22.82
N ASP A 362 -22.79 -35.60 22.21
CA ASP A 362 -23.72 -35.69 21.09
C ASP A 362 -24.96 -36.47 21.50
N THR A 363 -26.13 -35.94 21.15
CA THR A 363 -27.43 -36.52 21.53
C THR A 363 -28.05 -37.19 20.32
N ILE A 364 -28.22 -38.51 20.39
CA ILE A 364 -28.91 -39.29 19.36
C ILE A 364 -30.39 -39.34 19.72
N PHE A 365 -31.25 -38.93 18.80
CA PHE A 365 -32.70 -39.01 18.95
C PHE A 365 -33.21 -40.30 18.29
N ALA A 366 -34.06 -41.04 19.00
CA ALA A 366 -34.90 -42.09 18.43
C ALA A 366 -36.26 -41.48 18.07
N ILE A 367 -36.75 -41.83 16.90
CA ILE A 367 -38.06 -41.40 16.42
C ILE A 367 -39.03 -42.54 16.71
N ASP A 368 -40.05 -42.26 17.52
CA ASP A 368 -41.12 -43.21 17.81
C ASP A 368 -42.48 -42.67 17.35
N THR A 369 -43.40 -43.56 17.06
CA THR A 369 -44.71 -43.25 16.49
C THR A 369 -45.80 -43.59 17.52
N VAL A 370 -46.51 -42.57 17.98
CA VAL A 370 -47.61 -42.72 18.93
C VAL A 370 -48.94 -42.63 18.18
N GLU A 371 -49.67 -43.74 18.16
CA GLU A 371 -51.02 -43.80 17.61
C GLU A 371 -52.04 -43.48 18.70
N VAL A 372 -52.88 -42.46 18.45
CA VAL A 372 -54.01 -42.13 19.32
C VAL A 372 -55.25 -42.80 18.75
N LEU A 373 -55.80 -43.73 19.51
CA LEU A 373 -57.03 -44.46 19.16
C LEU A 373 -58.27 -43.69 19.62
N ASN A 374 -59.33 -43.71 18.82
CA ASN A 374 -60.63 -43.19 19.23
C ASN A 374 -61.37 -44.18 20.16
N LEU A 375 -62.54 -43.76 20.68
CA LEU A 375 -63.38 -44.57 21.59
C LEU A 375 -63.91 -45.88 20.96
N ALA A 376 -63.85 -46.02 19.63
CA ALA A 376 -64.24 -47.23 18.90
C ALA A 376 -63.05 -48.19 18.63
N GLY A 377 -61.82 -47.78 18.96
CA GLY A 377 -60.61 -48.59 18.78
C GLY A 377 -59.89 -48.40 17.44
N ASP A 378 -60.33 -47.45 16.61
CA ASP A 378 -59.68 -47.12 15.33
C ASP A 378 -58.64 -46.00 15.51
N VAL A 379 -57.56 -46.02 14.73
CA VAL A 379 -56.50 -45.00 14.75
C VAL A 379 -57.04 -43.66 14.24
N ASP A 380 -57.06 -42.66 15.13
CA ASP A 380 -57.59 -41.32 14.88
C ASP A 380 -56.49 -40.35 14.41
N SER A 381 -55.32 -40.42 15.03
CA SER A 381 -54.16 -39.61 14.64
C SER A 381 -52.85 -40.28 15.03
N VAL A 382 -51.80 -39.99 14.27
CA VAL A 382 -50.46 -40.53 14.47
C VAL A 382 -49.49 -39.38 14.67
N TYR A 383 -48.81 -39.35 15.81
CA TYR A 383 -47.82 -38.34 16.14
C TYR A 383 -46.43 -38.96 16.15
N VAL A 384 -45.49 -38.26 15.52
CA VAL A 384 -44.07 -38.59 15.60
C VAL A 384 -43.50 -37.87 16.81
N VAL A 385 -42.94 -38.63 17.75
CA VAL A 385 -42.31 -38.11 18.97
C VAL A 385 -40.82 -38.41 18.92
N GLU A 386 -40.01 -37.36 19.02
CA GLU A 386 -38.56 -37.51 19.19
C GLU A 386 -38.25 -37.76 20.66
N GLN A 387 -37.58 -38.87 20.95
CA GLN A 387 -37.08 -39.20 22.28
C GLN A 387 -35.55 -39.26 22.25
N ILE A 388 -34.91 -38.78 23.32
CA ILE A 388 -33.45 -38.90 23.46
C ILE A 388 -33.12 -40.39 23.67
N SER A 389 -32.40 -40.98 22.72
CA SER A 389 -31.99 -42.38 22.75
C SER A 389 -30.72 -42.58 23.55
N GLU A 390 -29.69 -41.79 23.26
CA GLU A 390 -28.36 -41.91 23.87
C GLU A 390 -27.64 -40.56 23.83
N ILE A 391 -26.96 -40.22 24.91
CA ILE A 391 -25.98 -39.12 24.94
C ILE A 391 -24.62 -39.78 25.01
N ARG A 392 -23.79 -39.58 23.99
CA ARG A 392 -22.45 -40.17 23.93
C ARG A 392 -21.38 -39.10 23.74
N GLU A 393 -20.21 -39.35 24.30
CA GLU A 393 -19.03 -38.53 24.04
C GLU A 393 -18.50 -38.84 22.64
N VAL A 394 -18.44 -37.82 21.79
CA VAL A 394 -17.86 -37.90 20.45
C VAL A 394 -16.63 -37.01 20.42
N GLU A 395 -15.50 -37.58 19.99
CA GLU A 395 -14.31 -36.80 19.69
C GLU A 395 -14.56 -35.97 18.43
N ARG A 396 -14.50 -34.65 18.57
CA ARG A 396 -14.58 -33.71 17.44
C ARG A 396 -13.25 -32.98 17.33
N GLN A 397 -12.87 -32.70 16.09
CA GLN A 397 -11.69 -31.89 15.80
C GLN A 397 -12.14 -30.47 15.49
N ARG A 398 -11.49 -29.48 16.12
CA ARG A 398 -11.61 -28.08 15.73
C ARG A 398 -10.26 -27.52 15.31
N PRO A 399 -10.22 -26.58 14.35
CA PRO A 399 -9.03 -25.79 14.12
C PRO A 399 -8.71 -25.00 15.40
N SER A 400 -7.48 -25.14 15.87
CA SER A 400 -6.85 -24.37 16.94
C SER A 400 -5.63 -23.67 16.37
N TYR A 401 -5.15 -22.60 16.99
CA TYR A 401 -4.07 -21.81 16.40
C TYR A 401 -2.98 -21.57 17.44
N ASP A 402 -1.75 -21.95 17.08
CA ASP A 402 -0.55 -21.61 17.86
C ASP A 402 -0.08 -20.23 17.43
N TRP A 403 -0.50 -19.21 18.16
CA TRP A 403 -0.21 -17.80 17.88
C TRP A 403 1.25 -17.44 18.15
N ASP A 404 1.83 -16.53 17.37
CA ASP A 404 3.19 -16.04 17.64
C ASP A 404 3.24 -15.32 18.99
N GLY A 405 4.04 -15.88 19.92
CA GLY A 405 4.11 -15.37 21.30
C GLY A 405 4.65 -13.95 21.45
N ARG A 406 5.24 -13.31 20.43
CA ARG A 406 5.55 -11.86 20.48
C ARG A 406 4.35 -11.02 20.09
N PHE A 407 3.54 -11.52 19.14
CA PHE A 407 2.31 -10.85 18.73
C PHE A 407 1.28 -10.85 19.87
N THR A 408 1.03 -12.01 20.48
CA THR A 408 0.05 -12.15 21.58
C THR A 408 0.44 -11.34 22.81
N ARG A 409 1.72 -11.34 23.23
CA ARG A 409 2.20 -10.51 24.35
C ARG A 409 1.87 -9.03 24.18
N HIS A 410 1.99 -8.48 22.97
CA HIS A 410 1.64 -7.08 22.75
C HIS A 410 0.13 -6.82 22.80
N PHE A 411 -0.69 -7.81 22.45
CA PHE A 411 -2.12 -7.77 22.66
C PHE A 411 -2.45 -7.81 24.16
N ASP A 412 -1.99 -8.83 24.85
CA ASP A 412 -2.30 -9.11 26.25
C ASP A 412 -1.79 -8.01 27.20
N ASP A 413 -0.56 -7.53 27.01
CA ASP A 413 0.08 -6.63 27.98
C ASP A 413 -0.49 -5.20 27.96
N ARG A 414 -1.04 -4.74 26.83
CA ARG A 414 -1.45 -3.33 26.67
C ARG A 414 -2.72 -3.09 25.88
N ILE A 415 -2.94 -3.82 24.79
CA ILE A 415 -4.11 -3.57 23.94
C ILE A 415 -5.36 -4.05 24.64
N SER A 416 -5.36 -5.25 25.23
CA SER A 416 -6.53 -5.78 25.93
C SER A 416 -6.95 -4.88 27.11
N GLU A 417 -6.00 -4.35 27.89
CA GLU A 417 -6.31 -3.37 28.95
C GLU A 417 -6.93 -2.08 28.39
N PHE A 418 -6.34 -1.55 27.32
CA PHE A 418 -6.84 -0.34 26.65
C PHE A 418 -8.25 -0.53 26.09
N VAL A 419 -8.49 -1.69 25.47
CA VAL A 419 -9.79 -2.06 24.89
C VAL A 419 -10.86 -2.17 25.97
N ASN A 420 -10.57 -2.88 27.06
CA ASN A 420 -11.52 -3.04 28.16
C ASN A 420 -11.91 -1.68 28.74
N LYS A 421 -10.94 -0.79 28.98
CA LYS A 421 -11.22 0.58 29.45
C LYS A 421 -12.01 1.41 28.45
N ALA A 422 -11.75 1.26 27.15
CA ALA A 422 -12.53 1.95 26.11
C ALA A 422 -13.99 1.48 26.11
N LEU A 423 -14.22 0.16 26.19
CA LEU A 423 -15.56 -0.43 26.28
C LEU A 423 -16.30 0.03 27.55
N GLU A 424 -15.62 0.06 28.70
CA GLU A 424 -16.18 0.57 29.97
C GLU A 424 -16.62 2.04 29.90
N ASN A 425 -15.92 2.87 29.09
CA ASN A 425 -16.25 4.27 28.87
C ASN A 425 -17.28 4.48 27.73
N GLY A 426 -17.88 3.39 27.21
CA GLY A 426 -18.90 3.45 26.16
C GLY A 426 -18.36 3.78 24.76
N ILE A 427 -17.05 3.63 24.55
CA ILE A 427 -16.41 3.85 23.25
C ILE A 427 -16.51 2.57 22.43
N ARG A 428 -16.98 2.67 21.18
CA ARG A 428 -17.06 1.53 20.27
C ARG A 428 -15.65 1.05 19.90
N VAL A 429 -15.33 -0.21 20.18
CA VAL A 429 -14.06 -0.82 19.77
C VAL A 429 -14.29 -1.83 18.65
N GLN A 430 -13.45 -1.76 17.62
CA GLN A 430 -13.50 -2.63 16.44
C GLN A 430 -12.11 -3.14 16.13
N LEU A 431 -11.99 -4.37 15.64
CA LEU A 431 -10.72 -4.92 15.15
C LEU A 431 -10.84 -5.26 13.67
N VAL A 432 -9.93 -4.74 12.86
CA VAL A 432 -9.88 -4.99 11.42
C VAL A 432 -8.62 -5.79 11.09
N ALA A 433 -8.83 -7.00 10.56
CA ALA A 433 -7.76 -7.92 10.20
C ALA A 433 -7.55 -7.99 8.67
N GLY A 434 -6.31 -8.26 8.24
CA GLY A 434 -5.99 -8.52 6.82
C GLY A 434 -6.44 -9.90 6.31
N GLU A 435 -7.11 -10.68 7.16
CA GLU A 435 -7.60 -12.02 6.86
C GLU A 435 -9.07 -12.12 7.26
N GLY A 436 -9.86 -12.84 6.46
CA GLY A 436 -11.31 -12.97 6.65
C GLY A 436 -11.80 -14.37 7.03
N ASP A 437 -10.92 -15.31 7.43
CA ASP A 437 -11.35 -16.66 7.84
C ASP A 437 -12.08 -16.61 9.21
N PRO A 438 -13.40 -16.88 9.26
CA PRO A 438 -14.16 -16.76 10.51
C PRO A 438 -13.66 -17.72 11.59
N ASN A 439 -13.14 -18.90 11.23
CA ASN A 439 -12.64 -19.86 12.22
C ASN A 439 -11.41 -19.32 12.96
N ARG A 440 -10.50 -18.71 12.21
CA ARG A 440 -9.27 -18.10 12.74
C ARG A 440 -9.59 -16.89 13.60
N ILE A 441 -10.51 -16.05 13.15
CA ILE A 441 -10.93 -14.85 13.87
C ILE A 441 -11.64 -15.21 15.18
N ASN A 442 -12.60 -16.14 15.13
CA ASN A 442 -13.31 -16.59 16.32
C ASN A 442 -12.38 -17.26 17.34
N ALA A 443 -11.36 -17.99 16.87
CA ALA A 443 -10.34 -18.53 17.77
C ALA A 443 -9.51 -17.41 18.40
N PHE A 444 -9.07 -16.43 17.61
CA PHE A 444 -8.31 -15.28 18.10
C PHE A 444 -9.09 -14.46 19.14
N GLN A 445 -10.39 -14.23 18.90
CA GLN A 445 -11.27 -13.54 19.84
C GLN A 445 -11.32 -14.23 21.20
N ARG A 446 -11.53 -15.55 21.21
CA ARG A 446 -11.58 -16.33 22.45
C ARG A 446 -10.24 -16.32 23.17
N ASP A 447 -9.15 -16.55 22.44
CA ASP A 447 -7.81 -16.71 23.03
C ASP A 447 -7.26 -15.39 23.59
N MET A 448 -7.66 -14.24 23.01
CA MET A 448 -7.25 -12.90 23.47
C MET A 448 -8.26 -12.24 24.42
N GLY A 449 -9.39 -12.89 24.72
CA GLY A 449 -10.46 -12.32 25.58
C GLY A 449 -11.17 -11.11 24.96
N LEU A 450 -11.35 -11.09 23.64
CA LEU A 450 -11.94 -9.99 22.87
C LEU A 450 -13.37 -10.33 22.36
N GLU A 451 -14.15 -11.06 23.16
CA GLU A 451 -15.49 -11.53 22.79
C GLU A 451 -16.49 -10.37 22.56
N ASP A 452 -16.31 -9.25 23.26
CA ASP A 452 -17.15 -8.05 23.13
C ASP A 452 -16.70 -7.10 22.00
N VAL A 453 -15.60 -7.41 21.31
CA VAL A 453 -15.07 -6.58 20.21
C VAL A 453 -15.61 -7.07 18.88
N THR A 454 -16.12 -6.15 18.06
CA THR A 454 -16.57 -6.48 16.70
C THR A 454 -15.37 -6.65 15.76
N PHE A 455 -15.34 -7.74 15.01
CA PHE A 455 -14.28 -8.04 14.04
C PHE A 455 -14.74 -7.80 12.61
N TYR A 456 -13.85 -7.21 11.85
CA TYR A 456 -13.99 -6.96 10.42
C TYR A 456 -12.73 -7.42 9.69
N PHE A 457 -12.83 -7.56 8.38
CA PHE A 457 -11.67 -7.80 7.54
C PHE A 457 -11.58 -6.78 6.40
N ALA A 458 -10.35 -6.50 5.98
CA ALA A 458 -10.07 -5.62 4.86
C ALA A 458 -8.80 -6.05 4.14
N ASP A 459 -8.55 -5.49 2.96
CA ASP A 459 -7.32 -5.74 2.19
C ASP A 459 -6.06 -5.35 2.99
N ASP A 460 -5.01 -6.16 2.91
CA ASP A 460 -3.81 -5.96 3.72
C ASP A 460 -3.03 -4.71 3.29
N ILE A 461 -3.05 -4.35 2.00
CA ILE A 461 -2.45 -3.14 1.46
C ILE A 461 -3.20 -1.93 2.03
N LEU A 462 -4.53 -1.96 2.04
CA LEU A 462 -5.35 -0.90 2.65
C LEU A 462 -4.96 -0.70 4.12
N LEU A 463 -4.94 -1.75 4.93
CA LEU A 463 -4.60 -1.65 6.35
C LEU A 463 -3.18 -1.10 6.56
N LYS A 464 -2.21 -1.54 5.74
CA LYS A 464 -0.85 -1.00 5.72
C LYS A 464 -0.83 0.50 5.34
N THR A 465 -1.76 0.99 4.51
CA THR A 465 -1.86 2.43 4.22
C THR A 465 -2.43 3.23 5.39
N MET A 466 -3.32 2.64 6.20
CA MET A 466 -3.93 3.31 7.36
C MET A 466 -2.93 3.54 8.48
N ILE A 467 -2.13 2.53 8.83
CA ILE A 467 -1.12 2.60 9.91
C ILE A 467 0.09 1.74 9.51
N ARG A 468 1.26 1.87 10.16
CA ARG A 468 2.45 1.00 9.91
C ARG A 468 2.76 0.08 11.10
N SER A 469 1.78 -0.15 11.97
CA SER A 469 1.89 -0.98 13.16
C SER A 469 0.90 -2.14 13.08
N SER A 470 1.37 -3.37 13.31
CA SER A 470 0.52 -4.57 13.49
C SER A 470 0.86 -5.24 14.82
N PRO A 471 -0.06 -5.25 15.80
CA PRO A 471 -1.29 -4.43 15.84
C PRO A 471 -1.01 -2.92 15.90
N GLY A 472 -1.93 -2.10 15.43
CA GLY A 472 -1.89 -0.64 15.52
C GLY A 472 -3.24 -0.11 16.00
N VAL A 473 -3.25 1.03 16.69
CA VAL A 473 -4.50 1.61 17.22
C VAL A 473 -4.78 2.94 16.53
N ILE A 474 -6.00 3.12 16.05
CA ILE A 474 -6.49 4.35 15.42
C ILE A 474 -7.71 4.83 16.19
N TRP A 475 -7.69 6.09 16.62
CA TRP A 475 -8.83 6.74 17.25
C TRP A 475 -9.60 7.57 16.23
N TRP A 476 -10.90 7.35 16.18
CA TRP A 476 -11.82 8.02 15.29
C TRP A 476 -12.84 8.85 16.08
N ASN A 477 -13.31 9.94 15.48
CA ASN A 477 -14.50 10.65 15.92
C ASN A 477 -15.27 11.16 14.70
N ASP A 478 -16.54 10.80 14.57
CA ASP A 478 -17.42 11.25 13.48
C ASP A 478 -16.83 11.06 12.05
N GLY A 479 -16.03 10.00 11.83
CA GLY A 479 -15.36 9.72 10.55
C GLY A 479 -13.98 10.37 10.38
N GLU A 480 -13.54 11.20 11.32
CA GLU A 480 -12.22 11.81 11.36
C GLU A 480 -11.22 10.97 12.17
N ILE A 481 -10.00 10.84 11.67
CA ILE A 481 -8.89 10.21 12.40
C ILE A 481 -8.25 11.24 13.33
N LEU A 482 -8.50 11.14 14.62
CA LEU A 482 -7.91 12.05 15.61
C LEU A 482 -6.45 11.72 15.89
N ARG A 483 -6.16 10.45 16.20
CA ARG A 483 -4.83 10.00 16.64
C ARG A 483 -4.53 8.56 16.25
N LYS A 484 -3.25 8.24 16.13
CA LYS A 484 -2.76 6.88 15.87
C LYS A 484 -1.62 6.52 16.80
N TRP A 485 -1.58 5.26 17.22
CA TRP A 485 -0.48 4.76 18.05
C TRP A 485 0.12 3.47 17.51
N HIS A 486 1.45 3.44 17.51
CA HIS A 486 2.22 2.22 17.34
C HIS A 486 2.08 1.34 18.59
N LYS A 487 2.06 0.00 18.45
CA LYS A 487 1.94 -0.95 19.59
C LYS A 487 2.93 -0.71 20.73
N LEU A 488 4.14 -0.26 20.42
CA LEU A 488 5.18 0.02 21.41
C LEU A 488 5.03 1.39 22.10
N ARG A 489 4.16 2.26 21.57
CA ARG A 489 3.96 3.65 22.00
C ARG A 489 2.50 3.96 22.34
N LEU A 490 1.65 2.95 22.46
CA LEU A 490 0.29 3.11 22.96
C LEU A 490 0.34 3.62 24.42
N PRO A 491 -0.19 4.82 24.70
CA PRO A 491 -0.30 5.33 26.06
C PRO A 491 -1.40 4.58 26.83
N ASP A 492 -1.54 4.89 28.12
CA ASP A 492 -2.72 4.42 28.86
C ASP A 492 -3.99 5.10 28.33
N PHE A 493 -5.14 4.49 28.65
CA PHE A 493 -6.43 4.98 28.16
C PHE A 493 -6.70 6.44 28.56
N GLU A 494 -6.40 6.83 29.80
CA GLU A 494 -6.64 8.19 30.29
C GLU A 494 -5.81 9.24 29.53
N THR A 495 -4.53 8.96 29.28
CA THR A 495 -3.68 9.86 28.49
C THR A 495 -4.18 9.90 27.04
N ALA A 496 -4.51 8.75 26.44
CA ALA A 496 -5.06 8.71 25.09
C ALA A 496 -6.35 9.53 24.97
N TRP A 497 -7.25 9.37 25.94
CA TRP A 497 -8.51 10.10 26.02
C TRP A 497 -8.28 11.61 26.13
N SER A 498 -7.32 12.03 26.97
CA SER A 498 -6.96 13.45 27.08
C SER A 498 -6.32 14.04 25.81
N GLU A 499 -5.68 13.21 24.98
CA GLU A 499 -5.09 13.64 23.70
C GLU A 499 -6.13 13.84 22.60
N VAL A 500 -7.31 13.22 22.71
CA VAL A 500 -8.36 13.22 21.68
C VAL A 500 -9.57 14.07 22.05
N GLN A 501 -9.61 14.63 23.25
CA GLN A 501 -10.52 15.71 23.66
C GLN A 501 -10.02 17.06 23.16
#